data_AF-A0A8C8HDJ8-F1
#
_entry.id   AF-A0A8C8HDJ8-F1
#
_cell.length_a   1.000
_cell.length_b   1.000
_cell.length_c   1.000
_cell.angle_alpha   90.00
_cell.angle_beta   90.00
_cell.angle_gamma   90.00
#
_symmetry.space_group_name_H-M   'P 1'
#
loop_
_entity.id
_entity.type
_entity.pdbx_description
1 polymer ?
#
loop_
_entity_poly.entity_id
_entity_poly.type
_entity_poly.pdbx_seq_one_letter_code
_entity_poly.pdbx_strand_id
1 'polypeptide(L)'
;MSSSKTSWLLGTLLISILCFVSWKHSIIDVRGAFLLVGRGLLLLGLSTLMVSYFYPRLRSLFTSNTRSTSEYSEDEEAKQRQKQAREELQEKHSEKAFSYQESVLRPRQESSMRKKEERFYRMTGETWKLTDGEQLGEGESLGQSAHEDVDGTPNQEAVRRRKLPESATRLHPKPEVPPPKRVVVLPEEPAEDAEGVVRVALRCPSGRTIHRRFLKSDSSSVLLDWLLKTGYHPAVYTLCTTYPRQPLVIGKDISMGDAGILTHTVLNVEGKDPSTT
;
A
#
# COMPACT_ATOMS: atom_id res chain seq x y z
N MET A 1 -32.34 -7.79 46.13
CA MET A 1 -30.94 -7.50 46.51
C MET A 1 -30.68 -7.39 48.02
N SER A 2 -31.68 -7.59 48.90
CA SER A 2 -31.48 -7.57 50.38
C SER A 2 -31.08 -8.95 50.95
N SER A 3 -31.67 -10.04 50.44
CA SER A 3 -31.47 -11.41 50.94
C SER A 3 -30.05 -11.96 50.79
N SER A 4 -29.30 -11.55 49.75
CA SER A 4 -27.91 -11.99 49.58
C SER A 4 -26.96 -11.38 50.61
N LYS A 5 -27.24 -10.13 51.04
CA LYS A 5 -26.42 -9.42 52.03
C LYS A 5 -26.65 -10.00 53.44
N THR A 6 -27.89 -10.34 53.78
CA THR A 6 -28.23 -10.95 55.07
C THR A 6 -27.68 -12.37 55.19
N SER A 7 -27.71 -13.16 54.12
CA SER A 7 -27.13 -14.50 54.08
C SER A 7 -25.60 -14.48 54.27
N TRP A 8 -24.91 -13.52 53.64
CA TRP A 8 -23.47 -13.36 53.82
C TRP A 8 -23.10 -12.95 55.25
N LEU A 9 -23.85 -12.02 55.85
CA LEU A 9 -23.64 -11.60 57.25
C LEU A 9 -23.86 -12.76 58.23
N LEU A 10 -24.93 -13.55 58.05
CA LEU A 10 -25.19 -14.73 58.88
C LEU A 10 -24.08 -15.78 58.77
N GLY A 11 -23.57 -16.01 57.56
CA GLY A 11 -22.42 -16.89 57.33
C GLY A 11 -21.16 -16.41 58.07
N THR A 12 -20.84 -15.12 58.00
CA THR A 12 -19.68 -14.56 58.71
C THR A 12 -19.82 -14.63 60.24
N LEU A 13 -21.04 -14.48 60.76
CA LEU A 13 -21.33 -14.54 62.20
C LEU A 13 -21.23 -15.98 62.73
N LEU A 14 -21.71 -16.97 61.98
CA LEU A 14 -21.56 -18.39 62.31
C LEU A 14 -20.09 -18.85 62.27
N ILE A 15 -19.31 -18.39 61.28
CA ILE A 15 -17.88 -18.69 61.18
C ILE A 15 -17.11 -18.07 62.36
N SER A 16 -17.43 -16.83 62.73
CA SER A 16 -16.87 -16.15 63.90
C SER A 16 -17.15 -16.92 65.20
N ILE A 17 -18.40 -17.36 65.41
CA ILE A 17 -18.80 -18.15 66.59
C ILE A 17 -18.04 -19.49 66.60
N LEU A 18 -17.94 -20.18 65.47
CA LEU A 18 -17.18 -21.42 65.35
C LEU A 18 -15.69 -21.21 65.70
N CYS A 19 -15.06 -20.14 65.19
CA CYS A 19 -13.67 -19.81 65.53
C CYS A 19 -13.49 -19.53 67.03
N PHE A 20 -14.43 -18.84 67.67
CA PHE A 20 -14.37 -18.52 69.10
C PHE A 20 -14.59 -19.76 69.98
N VAL A 21 -15.50 -20.65 69.59
CA VAL A 21 -15.74 -21.93 70.26
C VAL A 21 -14.54 -22.86 70.12
N SER A 22 -13.94 -22.93 68.93
CA SER A 22 -12.70 -23.68 68.67
C SER A 22 -11.50 -23.14 69.46
N TRP A 23 -11.39 -21.82 69.64
CA TRP A 23 -10.38 -21.19 70.50
C TRP A 23 -10.60 -21.54 71.97
N LYS A 24 -11.84 -21.47 72.47
CA LYS A 24 -12.17 -21.71 73.88
C LYS A 24 -12.01 -23.18 74.31
N HIS A 25 -12.20 -24.13 73.39
CA HIS A 25 -12.15 -25.56 73.71
C HIS A 25 -10.79 -26.22 73.45
N SER A 26 -9.77 -25.47 73.01
CA SER A 26 -8.40 -25.97 72.77
C SER A 26 -8.36 -27.29 71.97
N ILE A 27 -9.25 -27.43 70.99
CA ILE A 27 -9.32 -28.62 70.10
C ILE A 27 -8.23 -28.54 69.00
N ILE A 28 -7.68 -27.35 68.79
CA ILE A 28 -6.65 -27.06 67.80
C ILE A 28 -5.46 -26.45 68.52
N ASP A 29 -4.35 -27.21 68.56
CA ASP A 29 -3.05 -26.71 68.97
C ASP A 29 -2.66 -25.49 68.11
N VAL A 30 -1.97 -24.52 68.68
CA VAL A 30 -1.65 -23.24 68.02
C VAL A 30 -0.88 -23.48 66.73
N ARG A 31 0.01 -24.48 66.70
CA ARG A 31 0.71 -24.92 65.49
C ARG A 31 -0.25 -25.48 64.42
N GLY A 32 -1.28 -26.21 64.84
CA GLY A 32 -2.35 -26.72 63.98
C GLY A 32 -3.17 -25.60 63.35
N ALA A 33 -3.48 -24.53 64.09
CA ALA A 33 -4.17 -23.35 63.55
C ALA A 33 -3.33 -22.65 62.46
N PHE A 34 -2.03 -22.43 62.72
CA PHE A 34 -1.13 -21.83 61.74
C PHE A 34 -0.98 -22.70 60.47
N LEU A 35 -0.89 -24.02 60.60
CA LEU A 35 -0.85 -24.94 59.47
C LEU A 35 -2.16 -24.94 58.67
N LEU A 36 -3.31 -24.83 59.32
CA LEU A 36 -4.62 -24.75 58.67
C LEU A 36 -4.76 -23.46 57.86
N VAL A 37 -4.37 -22.32 58.45
CA VAL A 37 -4.38 -21.01 57.77
C VAL A 37 -3.41 -21.02 56.59
N GLY A 38 -2.21 -21.57 56.75
CA GLY A 38 -1.23 -21.70 55.66
C GLY A 38 -1.75 -22.53 54.49
N ARG A 39 -2.41 -23.67 54.76
CA ARG A 39 -3.06 -24.50 53.73
C ARG A 39 -4.22 -23.78 53.05
N GLY A 40 -5.01 -23.02 53.81
CA GLY A 40 -6.08 -22.19 53.27
C GLY A 40 -5.57 -21.13 52.30
N LEU A 41 -4.51 -20.41 52.66
CA LEU A 41 -3.88 -19.40 51.80
C LEU A 41 -3.26 -20.01 50.54
N LEU A 42 -2.65 -21.19 50.64
CA LEU A 42 -2.12 -21.91 49.48
C LEU A 42 -3.22 -22.34 48.51
N LEU A 43 -4.35 -22.87 49.01
CA LEU A 43 -5.49 -23.25 48.19
C LEU A 43 -6.17 -22.03 47.54
N LEU A 44 -6.20 -20.89 48.25
CA LEU A 44 -6.71 -19.63 47.69
C LEU A 44 -5.79 -19.10 46.58
N GLY A 45 -4.47 -19.17 46.76
CA GLY A 45 -3.48 -18.81 45.74
C GLY A 45 -3.58 -19.72 44.50
N LEU A 46 -3.71 -21.03 44.70
CA LEU A 46 -3.89 -21.99 43.60
C LEU A 46 -5.21 -21.76 42.86
N SER A 47 -6.30 -21.52 43.58
CA SER A 47 -7.61 -21.29 42.94
C SER A 47 -7.64 -19.99 42.14
N THR A 48 -7.03 -18.90 42.65
CA THR A 48 -6.91 -17.64 41.91
C THR A 48 -6.04 -17.78 40.65
N LEU A 49 -4.93 -18.52 40.72
CA LEU A 49 -4.12 -18.86 39.54
C LEU A 49 -4.91 -19.69 38.52
N MET A 50 -5.63 -20.71 38.97
CA MET A 50 -6.49 -21.53 38.11
C MET A 50 -7.56 -20.66 37.44
N VAL A 51 -8.26 -19.79 38.18
CA VAL A 51 -9.23 -18.88 37.57
C VAL A 51 -8.53 -17.97 36.55
N SER A 52 -7.37 -17.38 36.83
CA SER A 52 -6.68 -16.50 35.87
C SER A 52 -6.27 -17.22 34.57
N TYR A 53 -5.87 -18.49 34.65
CA TYR A 53 -5.47 -19.30 33.49
C TYR A 53 -6.68 -19.82 32.71
N PHE A 54 -7.74 -20.24 33.41
CA PHE A 54 -8.92 -20.82 32.78
C PHE A 54 -9.95 -19.77 32.34
N TYR A 55 -10.01 -18.59 32.97
CA TYR A 55 -10.97 -17.52 32.64
C TYR A 55 -10.90 -17.03 31.17
N PRO A 56 -9.72 -16.76 30.57
CA PRO A 56 -9.67 -16.37 29.16
C PRO A 56 -10.11 -17.51 28.22
N ARG A 57 -9.87 -18.78 28.59
CA ARG A 57 -10.35 -19.95 27.83
C ARG A 57 -11.85 -20.18 27.97
N LEU A 58 -12.41 -20.03 29.17
CA LEU A 58 -13.84 -20.20 29.44
C LEU A 58 -14.65 -19.03 28.88
N ARG A 59 -14.12 -17.81 28.89
CA ARG A 59 -14.78 -16.63 28.32
C ARG A 59 -15.13 -16.84 26.85
N SER A 60 -14.26 -17.45 26.05
CA SER A 60 -14.56 -17.71 24.63
C SER A 60 -15.74 -18.67 24.42
N LEU A 61 -15.99 -19.56 25.39
CA LEU A 61 -17.08 -20.55 25.34
C LEU A 61 -18.41 -19.98 25.86
N PHE A 62 -18.37 -19.00 26.77
CA PHE A 62 -19.60 -18.41 27.34
C PHE A 62 -20.07 -17.14 26.65
N THR A 63 -19.20 -16.41 25.92
CA THR A 63 -19.62 -15.19 25.19
C THR A 63 -20.46 -15.46 23.93
N SER A 64 -20.64 -16.72 23.53
CA SER A 64 -21.45 -17.08 22.36
C SER A 64 -22.96 -17.11 22.63
N ASN A 65 -23.41 -17.13 23.89
CA ASN A 65 -24.80 -17.54 24.19
C ASN A 65 -25.66 -16.55 24.99
N THR A 66 -25.23 -15.29 25.12
CA THR A 66 -26.04 -14.23 25.76
C THR A 66 -26.15 -13.02 24.85
N ARG A 67 -26.85 -13.18 23.72
CA ARG A 67 -27.31 -12.06 22.89
C ARG A 67 -28.81 -12.25 22.68
N SER A 68 -29.60 -11.29 23.15
CA SER A 68 -31.06 -11.35 23.14
C SER A 68 -31.60 -11.41 21.72
N THR A 69 -32.64 -12.22 21.49
CA THR A 69 -33.27 -12.46 20.18
C THR A 69 -33.68 -11.17 19.44
N SER A 70 -33.96 -10.08 20.17
CA SER A 70 -34.27 -8.76 19.60
C SER A 70 -33.07 -8.04 18.99
N GLU A 71 -31.85 -8.23 19.52
CA GLU A 71 -30.63 -7.65 18.92
C GLU A 71 -30.27 -8.37 17.60
N TYR A 72 -30.66 -9.65 17.46
CA TYR A 72 -30.38 -10.42 16.25
C TYR A 72 -31.16 -9.89 15.03
N SER A 73 -32.41 -9.44 15.20
CA SER A 73 -33.20 -8.88 14.10
C SER A 73 -32.67 -7.52 13.64
N GLU A 74 -32.28 -6.64 14.58
CA GLU A 74 -31.75 -5.32 14.24
C GLU A 74 -30.37 -5.41 13.57
N ASP A 75 -29.51 -6.32 14.03
CA ASP A 75 -28.20 -6.58 13.42
C ASP A 75 -28.32 -7.12 11.98
N GLU A 76 -29.31 -7.98 11.70
CA GLU A 76 -29.54 -8.49 10.34
C GLU A 76 -30.08 -7.42 9.39
N GLU A 77 -30.99 -6.54 9.83
CA GLU A 77 -31.43 -5.40 9.03
C GLU A 77 -30.29 -4.43 8.73
N ALA A 78 -29.44 -4.13 9.71
CA ALA A 78 -28.28 -3.27 9.52
C ALA A 78 -27.29 -3.86 8.50
N LYS A 79 -27.04 -5.18 8.55
CA LYS A 79 -26.22 -5.88 7.56
C LYS A 79 -26.85 -5.82 6.16
N GLN A 80 -28.16 -5.96 6.04
CA GLN A 80 -28.86 -5.86 4.75
C GLN A 80 -28.74 -4.46 4.16
N ARG A 81 -28.97 -3.41 4.96
CA ARG A 81 -28.78 -2.01 4.52
C ARG A 81 -27.34 -1.75 4.09
N GLN A 82 -26.36 -2.30 4.81
CA GLN A 82 -24.96 -2.17 4.43
C GLN A 82 -24.64 -2.88 3.11
N LYS A 83 -25.23 -4.05 2.84
CA LYS A 83 -25.07 -4.77 1.56
C LYS A 83 -25.68 -3.97 0.41
N GLN A 84 -26.91 -3.47 0.57
CA GLN A 84 -27.58 -2.64 -0.43
C GLN A 84 -26.76 -1.38 -0.75
N ALA A 85 -26.26 -0.67 0.27
CA ALA A 85 -25.42 0.51 0.05
C ALA A 85 -24.13 0.19 -0.73
N ARG A 86 -23.55 -1.01 -0.54
CA ARG A 86 -22.37 -1.45 -1.31
C ARG A 86 -22.72 -1.78 -2.76
N GLU A 87 -23.86 -2.45 -2.98
CA GLU A 87 -24.36 -2.79 -4.31
C GLU A 87 -24.67 -1.52 -5.11
N GLU A 88 -25.38 -0.55 -4.53
CA GLU A 88 -25.67 0.75 -5.16
C GLU A 88 -24.38 1.52 -5.53
N LEU A 89 -23.37 1.48 -4.66
CA LEU A 89 -22.07 2.08 -4.96
C LEU A 89 -21.40 1.36 -6.13
N GLN A 90 -21.43 0.04 -6.15
CA GLN A 90 -20.85 -0.76 -7.21
C GLN A 90 -21.56 -0.52 -8.56
N GLU A 91 -22.88 -0.36 -8.56
CA GLU A 91 -23.66 0.02 -9.74
C GLU A 91 -23.29 1.41 -10.23
N LYS A 92 -23.19 2.41 -9.35
CA LYS A 92 -22.72 3.75 -9.75
C LYS A 92 -21.32 3.72 -10.36
N HIS A 93 -20.43 2.85 -9.86
CA HIS A 93 -19.11 2.67 -10.44
C HIS A 93 -19.14 1.94 -11.79
N SER A 94 -20.00 0.93 -11.94
CA SER A 94 -20.15 0.19 -13.19
C SER A 94 -20.78 1.06 -14.29
N GLU A 95 -21.79 1.87 -13.96
CA GLU A 95 -22.41 2.84 -14.86
C GLU A 95 -21.40 3.90 -15.32
N LYS A 96 -20.54 4.39 -14.42
CA LYS A 96 -19.45 5.32 -14.78
C LYS A 96 -18.42 4.68 -15.73
N ALA A 97 -18.08 3.40 -15.50
CA ALA A 97 -17.16 2.68 -16.38
C ALA A 97 -17.79 2.45 -17.76
N PHE A 98 -19.06 2.05 -17.80
CA PHE A 98 -19.80 1.83 -19.05
C PHE A 98 -19.96 3.12 -19.84
N SER A 99 -20.41 4.19 -19.19
CA SER A 99 -20.56 5.50 -19.83
C SER A 99 -19.23 6.05 -20.37
N TYR A 100 -18.10 5.85 -19.69
CA TYR A 100 -16.79 6.22 -20.22
C TYR A 100 -16.39 5.37 -21.43
N GLN A 101 -16.64 4.06 -21.38
CA GLN A 101 -16.36 3.16 -22.49
C GLN A 101 -17.16 3.53 -23.74
N GLU A 102 -18.43 3.88 -23.56
CA GLU A 102 -19.32 4.27 -24.66
C GLU A 102 -19.05 5.68 -25.17
N SER A 103 -18.86 6.68 -24.30
CA SER A 103 -18.71 8.08 -24.72
C SER A 103 -17.28 8.47 -25.15
N VAL A 104 -16.25 7.78 -24.65
CA VAL A 104 -14.84 8.14 -24.91
C VAL A 104 -14.11 7.08 -25.71
N LEU A 105 -14.17 5.82 -25.28
CA LEU A 105 -13.33 4.77 -25.88
C LEU A 105 -13.83 4.35 -27.26
N ARG A 106 -15.14 4.04 -27.40
CA ARG A 106 -15.73 3.65 -28.68
C ARG A 106 -15.55 4.72 -29.78
N PRO A 107 -15.91 6.01 -29.58
CA PRO A 107 -15.75 7.03 -30.62
C PRO A 107 -14.28 7.25 -31.02
N ARG A 108 -13.34 7.13 -30.07
CA ARG A 108 -11.90 7.17 -30.38
C ARG A 108 -11.49 6.00 -31.28
N GLN A 109 -11.95 4.79 -30.98
CA GLN A 109 -11.66 3.62 -31.78
C GLN A 109 -12.28 3.74 -33.17
N GLU A 110 -13.56 4.11 -33.27
CA GLU A 110 -14.26 4.32 -34.54
C GLU A 110 -13.61 5.41 -35.39
N SER A 111 -13.27 6.57 -34.80
CA SER A 111 -12.57 7.64 -35.52
C SER A 111 -11.20 7.20 -36.02
N SER A 112 -10.48 6.36 -35.27
CA SER A 112 -9.21 5.79 -35.72
C SER A 112 -9.40 4.80 -36.87
N MET A 113 -10.45 3.99 -36.86
CA MET A 113 -10.75 3.05 -37.94
C MET A 113 -11.18 3.80 -39.19
N ARG A 114 -12.08 4.78 -39.05
CA ARG A 114 -12.51 5.65 -40.15
C ARG A 114 -11.35 6.39 -40.80
N LYS A 115 -10.41 6.94 -40.02
CA LYS A 115 -9.18 7.55 -40.58
C LYS A 115 -8.32 6.57 -41.38
N LYS A 116 -8.27 5.29 -40.97
CA LYS A 116 -7.55 4.25 -41.71
C LYS A 116 -8.27 3.90 -43.01
N GLU A 117 -9.60 3.79 -42.98
CA GLU A 117 -10.42 3.57 -44.17
C GLU A 117 -10.32 4.74 -45.15
N GLU A 118 -10.47 5.99 -44.67
CA GLU A 118 -10.29 7.19 -45.49
C GLU A 118 -8.89 7.25 -46.10
N ARG A 119 -7.84 6.89 -45.34
CA ARG A 119 -6.48 6.80 -45.88
C ARG A 119 -6.37 5.69 -46.93
N PHE A 120 -6.98 4.53 -46.70
CA PHE A 120 -6.99 3.44 -47.66
C PHE A 120 -7.65 3.89 -48.97
N TYR A 121 -8.87 4.42 -48.91
CA TYR A 121 -9.60 4.91 -50.08
C TYR A 121 -8.95 6.12 -50.75
N ARG A 122 -8.25 6.98 -50.01
CA ARG A 122 -7.44 8.05 -50.59
C ARG A 122 -6.29 7.51 -51.44
N MET A 123 -5.70 6.38 -51.03
CA MET A 123 -4.57 5.76 -51.74
C MET A 123 -5.03 4.82 -52.88
N THR A 124 -6.24 4.25 -52.78
CA THR A 124 -6.75 3.27 -53.75
C THR A 124 -7.82 3.81 -54.70
N GLY A 125 -8.50 4.91 -54.35
CA GLY A 125 -9.53 5.52 -55.18
C GLY A 125 -8.97 6.33 -56.34
N GLU A 126 -9.74 6.50 -57.42
CA GLU A 126 -9.34 7.31 -58.58
C GLU A 126 -9.17 8.81 -58.27
N THR A 127 -9.50 9.25 -57.05
CA THR A 127 -9.34 10.63 -56.57
C THR A 127 -7.88 11.10 -56.52
N TRP A 128 -6.90 10.19 -56.37
CA TRP A 128 -5.48 10.55 -56.55
C TRP A 128 -5.06 10.72 -58.02
N LYS A 129 -5.88 10.23 -58.97
CA LYS A 129 -5.66 10.35 -60.42
C LYS A 129 -6.42 11.51 -61.07
N LEU A 130 -7.40 12.09 -60.36
CA LEU A 130 -8.32 13.12 -60.85
C LEU A 130 -8.12 14.49 -60.19
N THR A 131 -7.23 14.61 -59.22
CA THR A 131 -6.72 15.95 -58.88
C THR A 131 -5.85 16.35 -60.06
N ASP A 132 -6.19 17.45 -60.74
CA ASP A 132 -5.38 18.02 -61.81
C ASP A 132 -3.95 18.06 -61.30
N GLY A 133 -3.12 17.17 -61.85
CA GLY A 133 -1.74 17.07 -61.44
C GLY A 133 -1.10 18.40 -61.76
N GLU A 134 -0.60 19.09 -60.73
CA GLU A 134 0.19 20.31 -60.94
C GLU A 134 1.35 19.94 -61.87
N GLN A 135 1.33 20.50 -63.07
CA GLN A 135 2.27 20.16 -64.14
C GLN A 135 3.64 20.76 -63.78
N LEU A 136 4.45 19.98 -63.06
CA LEU A 136 5.80 20.36 -62.67
C LEU A 136 6.72 20.35 -63.90
N GLY A 137 6.72 21.46 -64.64
CA GLY A 137 7.64 21.65 -65.77
C GLY A 137 7.21 22.65 -66.84
N GLU A 138 6.01 23.25 -66.76
CA GLU A 138 5.62 24.27 -67.74
C GLU A 138 6.04 25.66 -67.26
N GLY A 139 7.03 26.22 -67.97
CA GLY A 139 7.60 27.53 -67.68
C GLY A 139 6.56 28.64 -67.80
N GLU A 140 6.59 29.52 -66.80
CA GLU A 140 6.27 30.94 -66.84
C GLU A 140 5.19 31.38 -67.87
N SER A 141 3.95 31.54 -67.41
CA SER A 141 3.15 32.67 -67.88
C SER A 141 2.21 33.24 -66.81
N LEU A 142 2.57 34.46 -66.41
CA LEU A 142 1.75 35.60 -65.99
C LEU A 142 0.75 35.46 -64.81
N GLY A 143 1.15 36.02 -63.67
CA GLY A 143 0.26 36.44 -62.58
C GLY A 143 1.02 37.25 -61.52
N GLN A 144 1.14 38.56 -61.73
CA GLN A 144 1.91 39.50 -60.92
C GLN A 144 1.39 39.68 -59.48
N SER A 145 2.34 39.77 -58.53
CA SER A 145 2.50 40.77 -57.45
C SER A 145 3.17 40.08 -56.23
N ALA A 146 4.20 40.57 -55.57
CA ALA A 146 4.94 41.83 -55.62
C ALA A 146 6.36 41.59 -55.05
N HIS A 147 7.32 42.39 -55.52
CA HIS A 147 8.57 42.79 -54.84
C HIS A 147 9.51 41.68 -54.33
N GLU A 148 10.63 41.45 -55.04
CA GLU A 148 11.97 41.98 -54.71
C GLU A 148 13.02 41.37 -55.64
N ASP A 149 13.85 42.22 -56.23
CA ASP A 149 15.01 41.86 -57.05
C ASP A 149 16.03 41.07 -56.22
N VAL A 150 16.20 39.78 -56.55
CA VAL A 150 17.42 39.03 -56.21
C VAL A 150 17.76 38.10 -57.38
N ASP A 151 18.90 38.38 -58.00
CA ASP A 151 19.54 37.59 -59.07
C ASP A 151 20.02 36.23 -58.51
N GLY A 152 19.07 35.29 -58.40
CA GLY A 152 19.31 33.95 -57.87
C GLY A 152 18.93 32.88 -58.88
N THR A 153 19.84 31.96 -59.18
CA THR A 153 19.57 30.81 -60.07
C THR A 153 18.40 29.99 -59.52
N PRO A 154 17.51 29.39 -60.36
CA PRO A 154 16.34 28.63 -59.89
C PRO A 154 16.66 27.54 -58.86
N ASN A 155 17.89 27.02 -58.89
CA ASN A 155 18.38 26.04 -57.94
C ASN A 155 18.52 26.62 -56.50
N GLN A 156 18.86 27.91 -56.35
CA GLN A 156 18.94 28.57 -55.04
C GLN A 156 17.55 28.81 -54.44
N GLU A 157 16.57 29.21 -55.26
CA GLU A 157 15.17 29.35 -54.86
C GLU A 157 14.57 27.98 -54.44
N ALA A 158 14.87 26.92 -55.20
CA ALA A 158 14.48 25.55 -54.85
C ALA A 158 15.12 25.05 -53.54
N VAL A 159 16.39 25.41 -53.28
CA VAL A 159 17.05 25.13 -52.00
C VAL A 159 16.43 25.92 -50.85
N ARG A 160 16.03 27.18 -51.09
CA ARG A 160 15.37 28.02 -50.08
C ARG A 160 13.99 27.49 -49.71
N ARG A 161 13.23 26.96 -50.67
CA ARG A 161 11.91 26.33 -50.46
C ARG A 161 12.01 24.95 -49.81
N ARG A 162 13.13 24.22 -49.97
CA ARG A 162 13.40 22.96 -49.27
C ARG A 162 13.91 23.15 -47.84
N LYS A 163 14.44 24.33 -47.49
CA LYS A 163 14.72 24.69 -46.10
C LYS A 163 13.40 24.94 -45.39
N LEU A 164 12.90 23.94 -44.67
CA LEU A 164 11.81 24.09 -43.73
C LEU A 164 12.07 25.35 -42.87
N PRO A 165 11.10 26.25 -42.66
CA PRO A 165 11.29 27.37 -41.75
C PRO A 165 11.75 26.83 -40.39
N GLU A 166 12.78 27.44 -39.79
CA GLU A 166 13.34 27.00 -38.49
C GLU A 166 12.26 26.89 -37.39
N SER A 167 11.16 27.61 -37.53
CA SER A 167 9.97 27.53 -36.67
C SER A 167 9.24 26.18 -36.71
N ALA A 168 9.33 25.43 -37.81
CA ALA A 168 8.82 24.05 -37.94
C ALA A 168 9.83 23.00 -37.42
N THR A 169 11.07 23.42 -37.16
CA THR A 169 12.07 22.66 -36.37
C THR A 169 11.99 23.07 -34.90
N ARG A 170 10.78 23.37 -34.40
CA ARG A 170 10.53 23.13 -32.97
C ARG A 170 10.59 21.63 -32.81
N LEU A 171 11.76 21.17 -32.39
CA LEU A 171 12.03 19.82 -31.92
C LEU A 171 10.81 19.36 -31.12
N HIS A 172 10.00 18.49 -31.73
CA HIS A 172 9.12 17.64 -30.94
C HIS A 172 10.02 17.05 -29.85
N PRO A 173 9.68 17.18 -28.55
CA PRO A 173 10.45 16.48 -27.53
C PRO A 173 10.50 15.03 -27.98
N LYS A 174 11.72 14.58 -28.30
CA LYS A 174 12.01 13.22 -28.73
C LYS A 174 11.23 12.32 -27.77
N PRO A 175 10.37 11.40 -28.25
CA PRO A 175 9.65 10.51 -27.36
C PRO A 175 10.71 9.90 -26.44
N GLU A 176 10.62 10.26 -25.17
CA GLU A 176 11.60 9.90 -24.15
C GLU A 176 11.63 8.38 -24.19
N VAL A 177 12.75 7.84 -24.67
CA VAL A 177 12.91 6.39 -24.85
C VAL A 177 12.53 5.80 -23.51
N PRO A 178 11.51 4.91 -23.45
CA PRO A 178 11.05 4.37 -22.18
C PRO A 178 12.29 3.84 -21.44
N PRO A 179 12.53 4.27 -20.19
CA PRO A 179 13.76 3.95 -19.51
C PRO A 179 13.98 2.44 -19.56
N PRO A 180 15.20 1.98 -19.84
CA PRO A 180 15.48 0.56 -19.98
C PRO A 180 14.98 -0.16 -18.73
N LYS A 181 14.18 -1.20 -18.91
CA LYS A 181 13.61 -2.00 -17.80
C LYS A 181 14.78 -2.51 -16.96
N ARG A 182 15.05 -1.86 -15.82
CA ARG A 182 16.12 -2.25 -14.90
C ARG A 182 15.67 -3.54 -14.22
N VAL A 183 16.25 -4.66 -14.64
CA VAL A 183 16.10 -5.93 -13.92
C VAL A 183 16.95 -5.83 -12.67
N VAL A 184 16.31 -5.53 -11.54
CA VAL A 184 17.00 -5.47 -10.25
C VAL A 184 17.20 -6.89 -9.73
N VAL A 185 18.45 -7.35 -9.78
CA VAL A 185 18.89 -8.61 -9.18
C VAL A 185 19.41 -8.28 -7.78
N LEU A 186 18.73 -8.79 -6.76
CA LEU A 186 19.21 -8.65 -5.39
C LEU A 186 20.21 -9.75 -5.03
N PRO A 187 21.24 -9.44 -4.22
CA PRO A 187 22.22 -10.41 -3.76
C PRO A 187 21.55 -11.52 -2.93
N GLU A 188 22.12 -12.73 -2.95
CA GLU A 188 21.60 -13.87 -2.19
C GLU A 188 21.54 -13.55 -0.69
N GLU A 189 20.51 -14.03 0.01
CA GLU A 189 20.33 -13.71 1.43
C GLU A 189 21.40 -14.42 2.28
N PRO A 190 22.13 -13.70 3.15
CA PRO A 190 23.16 -14.31 3.98
C PRO A 190 22.56 -15.31 4.98
N ALA A 191 23.36 -16.32 5.33
CA ALA A 191 23.02 -17.34 6.33
C ALA A 191 22.89 -16.73 7.73
N GLU A 192 22.11 -17.36 8.61
CA GLU A 192 21.81 -16.85 9.95
C GLU A 192 23.04 -16.79 10.87
N ASP A 193 24.00 -17.69 10.68
CA ASP A 193 25.19 -17.82 11.52
C ASP A 193 26.39 -16.97 11.04
N ALA A 194 26.23 -16.18 9.99
CA ALA A 194 27.32 -15.35 9.47
C ALA A 194 27.56 -14.11 10.36
N GLU A 195 28.82 -13.84 10.68
CA GLU A 195 29.20 -12.71 11.52
C GLU A 195 28.84 -11.37 10.84
N GLY A 196 28.14 -10.50 11.57
CA GLY A 196 27.73 -9.20 11.03
C GLY A 196 26.46 -9.20 10.19
N VAL A 197 25.60 -10.23 10.30
CA VAL A 197 24.28 -10.24 9.67
C VAL A 197 23.30 -9.37 10.45
N VAL A 198 22.53 -8.56 9.71
CA VAL A 198 21.45 -7.74 10.22
C VAL A 198 20.15 -8.15 9.53
N ARG A 199 19.07 -8.15 10.31
CA ARG A 199 17.71 -8.43 9.81
C ARG A 199 16.96 -7.13 9.71
N VAL A 200 16.53 -6.79 8.51
CA VAL A 200 15.74 -5.60 8.24
C VAL A 200 14.30 -6.01 8.01
N ALA A 201 13.38 -5.33 8.69
CA ALA A 201 11.95 -5.49 8.49
C ALA A 201 11.36 -4.24 7.83
N LEU A 202 10.80 -4.38 6.64
CA LEU A 202 10.05 -3.33 5.95
C LEU A 202 8.58 -3.40 6.32
N ARG A 203 8.06 -2.35 6.93
CA ARG A 203 6.62 -2.14 7.13
C ARG A 203 6.06 -1.39 5.93
N CYS A 204 5.25 -2.09 5.14
CA CYS A 204 4.65 -1.55 3.93
C CYS A 204 3.33 -0.84 4.24
N PRO A 205 2.94 0.20 3.46
CA PRO A 205 1.64 0.87 3.59
C PRO A 205 0.45 -0.08 3.41
N SER A 206 0.65 -1.20 2.70
CA SER A 206 -0.35 -2.26 2.53
C SER A 206 -0.65 -3.06 3.81
N GLY A 207 0.03 -2.76 4.93
CA GLY A 207 -0.09 -3.48 6.20
C GLY A 207 0.76 -4.75 6.28
N ARG A 208 1.44 -5.13 5.19
CA ARG A 208 2.36 -6.27 5.17
C ARG A 208 3.73 -5.87 5.73
N THR A 209 4.37 -6.79 6.45
CA THR A 209 5.76 -6.63 6.87
C THR A 209 6.62 -7.69 6.18
N ILE A 210 7.67 -7.26 5.49
CA ILE A 210 8.58 -8.14 4.76
C ILE A 210 9.93 -8.12 5.49
N HIS A 211 10.53 -9.29 5.68
CA HIS A 211 11.81 -9.43 6.35
C HIS A 211 12.87 -9.89 5.37
N ARG A 212 14.08 -9.36 5.49
CA ARG A 212 15.25 -9.82 4.76
C ARG A 212 16.52 -9.62 5.58
N ARG A 213 17.49 -10.51 5.38
CA ARG A 213 18.82 -10.41 5.99
C ARG A 213 19.79 -9.72 5.04
N PHE A 214 20.70 -8.94 5.60
CA PHE A 214 21.76 -8.20 4.91
C PHE A 214 23.04 -8.25 5.75
N LEU A 215 24.20 -8.09 5.13
CA LEU A 215 25.45 -7.92 5.86
C LEU A 215 25.65 -6.44 6.22
N LYS A 216 26.32 -6.17 7.34
CA LYS A 216 26.69 -4.78 7.73
C LYS A 216 27.56 -4.09 6.69
N SER A 217 28.40 -4.86 5.99
CA SER A 217 29.29 -4.41 4.92
C SER A 217 28.59 -4.15 3.59
N ASP A 218 27.34 -4.59 3.42
CA ASP A 218 26.63 -4.40 2.17
C ASP A 218 26.31 -2.91 1.94
N SER A 219 26.21 -2.53 0.67
CA SER A 219 25.76 -1.19 0.30
C SER A 219 24.31 -0.96 0.70
N SER A 220 24.04 0.18 1.35
CA SER A 220 22.67 0.62 1.68
C SER A 220 21.79 0.79 0.43
N SER A 221 22.37 0.98 -0.76
CA SER A 221 21.62 1.05 -2.02
C SER A 221 20.79 -0.19 -2.31
N VAL A 222 21.20 -1.36 -1.80
CA VAL A 222 20.48 -2.62 -1.95
C VAL A 222 19.09 -2.56 -1.32
N LEU A 223 18.86 -1.69 -0.32
CA LEU A 223 17.53 -1.46 0.25
C LEU A 223 16.55 -0.83 -0.74
N LEU A 224 17.02 0.08 -1.61
CA LEU A 224 16.18 0.69 -2.65
C LEU A 224 15.84 -0.31 -3.74
N ASP A 225 16.81 -1.15 -4.10
CA ASP A 225 16.63 -2.27 -5.02
C ASP A 225 15.62 -3.28 -4.46
N TRP A 226 15.71 -3.58 -3.16
CA TRP A 226 14.76 -4.44 -2.47
C TRP A 226 13.36 -3.83 -2.44
N LEU A 227 13.26 -2.53 -2.13
CA LEU A 227 12.02 -1.78 -2.14
C LEU A 227 11.35 -1.85 -3.51
N LEU A 228 12.12 -1.65 -4.58
CA LEU A 228 11.62 -1.77 -5.96
C LEU A 228 11.13 -3.18 -6.28
N LYS A 229 11.85 -4.23 -5.85
CA LYS A 229 11.42 -5.62 -6.03
C LYS A 229 10.14 -5.95 -5.26
N THR A 230 9.91 -5.31 -4.12
CA THR A 230 8.64 -5.45 -3.36
C THR A 230 7.47 -4.68 -3.97
N GLY A 231 7.70 -3.87 -5.00
CA GLY A 231 6.67 -3.12 -5.73
C GLY A 231 6.55 -1.65 -5.33
N TYR A 232 7.43 -1.13 -4.46
CA TYR A 232 7.44 0.27 -4.05
C TYR A 232 8.56 1.00 -4.76
N HIS A 233 8.24 2.03 -5.55
CA HIS A 233 9.23 2.76 -6.32
C HIS A 233 9.92 3.85 -5.46
N PRO A 234 11.25 3.95 -5.44
CA PRO A 234 11.99 4.90 -4.57
C PRO A 234 11.76 6.38 -4.92
N ALA A 235 11.22 6.67 -6.10
CA ALA A 235 10.78 8.03 -6.44
C ALA A 235 9.51 8.47 -5.69
N VAL A 236 8.67 7.51 -5.30
CA VAL A 236 7.37 7.75 -4.64
C VAL A 236 7.41 7.38 -3.17
N TYR A 237 8.32 6.49 -2.77
CA TYR A 237 8.43 6.01 -1.40
C TYR A 237 9.85 6.19 -0.86
N THR A 238 9.94 6.51 0.43
CA THR A 238 11.18 6.61 1.18
C THR A 238 11.18 5.62 2.34
N LEU A 239 12.38 5.25 2.81
CA LEU A 239 12.57 4.39 3.98
C LEU A 239 12.81 5.27 5.21
N CYS A 240 11.98 5.13 6.22
CA CYS A 240 12.08 5.87 7.47
C CYS A 240 12.39 4.93 8.64
N THR A 241 13.22 5.38 9.57
CA THR A 241 13.42 4.70 10.86
C THR A 241 12.17 4.78 11.74
N THR A 242 12.07 3.87 12.72
CA THR A 242 10.90 3.85 13.62
C THR A 242 11.00 4.92 14.71
N TYR A 243 12.17 5.09 15.33
CA TYR A 243 12.38 6.11 16.37
C TYR A 243 13.87 6.47 16.51
N PRO A 244 14.25 7.77 16.46
CA PRO A 244 13.43 8.88 15.97
C PRO A 244 13.02 8.62 14.50
N ARG A 245 11.84 9.09 14.08
CA ARG A 245 11.36 8.92 12.70
C ARG A 245 12.12 9.84 11.77
N GLN A 246 13.05 9.29 10.99
CA GLN A 246 13.86 10.04 10.04
C GLN A 246 14.05 9.25 8.75
N PRO A 247 14.11 9.92 7.59
CA PRO A 247 14.43 9.27 6.34
C PRO A 247 15.87 8.74 6.39
N LEU A 248 16.06 7.50 5.93
CA LEU A 248 17.36 6.86 5.90
C LEU A 248 18.23 7.51 4.79
N VAL A 249 19.45 7.88 5.14
CA VAL A 249 20.43 8.35 4.15
C VAL A 249 20.96 7.11 3.42
N ILE A 250 20.58 6.96 2.16
CA ILE A 250 20.94 5.80 1.35
C ILE A 250 21.85 6.24 0.21
N GLY A 251 22.96 5.52 0.03
CA GLY A 251 23.93 5.77 -1.02
C GLY A 251 24.66 4.49 -1.43
N LYS A 252 25.27 4.48 -2.60
CA LYS A 252 26.13 3.36 -3.03
C LYS A 252 27.42 3.29 -2.22
N ASP A 253 27.85 4.44 -1.70
CA ASP A 253 29.11 4.60 -0.97
C ASP A 253 28.92 4.44 0.55
N ILE A 254 27.69 4.16 1.00
CA ILE A 254 27.31 4.08 2.42
C ILE A 254 26.96 2.63 2.73
N SER A 255 27.65 2.03 3.70
CA SER A 255 27.36 0.67 4.18
C SER A 255 26.06 0.63 4.99
N MET A 256 25.47 -0.56 5.18
CA MET A 256 24.30 -0.73 6.05
C MET A 256 24.58 -0.23 7.48
N GLY A 257 25.79 -0.50 7.99
CA GLY A 257 26.22 -0.02 9.31
C GLY A 257 26.23 1.50 9.39
N ASP A 258 26.82 2.16 8.39
CA ASP A 258 26.94 3.62 8.34
C ASP A 258 25.60 4.32 8.09
N ALA A 259 24.67 3.65 7.42
CA ALA A 259 23.29 4.10 7.29
C ALA A 259 22.50 4.04 8.62
N GLY A 260 23.08 3.50 9.70
CA GLY A 260 22.44 3.37 11.01
C GLY A 260 21.77 2.02 11.25
N ILE A 261 22.03 1.01 10.41
CA ILE A 261 21.50 -0.36 10.54
C ILE A 261 22.55 -1.24 11.21
N LEU A 262 22.75 -1.04 12.52
CA LEU A 262 23.75 -1.76 13.32
C LEU A 262 23.21 -3.07 13.93
N THR A 263 21.92 -3.10 14.22
CA THR A 263 21.19 -4.23 14.83
C THR A 263 19.94 -4.54 14.03
N HIS A 264 19.19 -5.58 14.41
CA HIS A 264 17.92 -5.89 13.75
C HIS A 264 16.98 -4.67 13.80
N THR A 265 16.74 -4.05 12.65
CA THR A 265 16.00 -2.79 12.54
C THR A 265 14.68 -2.97 11.81
N VAL A 266 13.74 -2.10 12.18
CA VAL A 266 12.45 -1.98 11.51
C VAL A 266 12.40 -0.63 10.81
N LEU A 267 12.18 -0.67 9.50
CA LEU A 267 12.04 0.49 8.63
C LEU A 267 10.59 0.58 8.14
N ASN A 268 10.06 1.81 8.09
CA ASN A 268 8.75 2.12 7.58
C ASN A 268 8.86 2.64 6.14
N VAL A 269 8.04 2.12 5.25
CA VAL A 269 7.94 2.60 3.88
C VAL A 269 6.87 3.69 3.86
N GLU A 270 7.27 4.94 3.61
CA GLU A 270 6.40 6.12 3.65
C GLU A 270 6.39 6.81 2.29
N GLY A 271 5.29 7.51 1.95
CA GLY A 271 5.21 8.29 0.72
C GLY A 271 6.20 9.47 0.76
N LYS A 272 6.98 9.65 -0.30
CA LYS A 272 7.90 10.77 -0.46
C LYS A 272 7.12 11.99 -0.94
N ASP A 273 7.24 13.11 -0.23
CA ASP A 273 6.62 14.36 -0.67
C ASP A 273 7.29 14.89 -1.94
N PRO A 274 6.52 15.41 -2.91
CA PRO A 274 7.06 15.88 -4.20
C PRO A 274 7.91 17.15 -4.11
N SER A 275 8.04 17.74 -2.91
CA SER A 275 8.77 19.00 -2.67
C SER A 275 10.28 18.83 -2.49
N THR A 276 10.80 17.60 -2.48
CA THR A 276 12.24 17.34 -2.29
C THR A 276 12.85 16.77 -3.58
N THR A 277 13.00 17.63 -4.59
CA THR A 277 13.87 17.42 -5.76
C THR A 277 14.77 18.62 -5.91
#